data_AF-A0A959EU54-F1
#
_entry.id   AF-A0A959EU54-F1
#
_cell.length_a   1.000
_cell.length_b   1.000
_cell.length_c   1.000
_cell.angle_alpha   90.00
_cell.angle_beta   90.00
_cell.angle_gamma   90.00
#
_symmetry.space_group_name_H-M   'P 1'
#
loop_
_entity.id
_entity.type
_entity.pdbx_description
1 polymer ?
#
loop_
_entity_poly.entity_id
_entity_poly.type
_entity_poly.pdbx_seq_one_letter_code
_entity_poly.pdbx_strand_id
1 'polypeptide(L)' 'MPLVKRIALFASGTGSNARKIIEYFQGDPSVEVALVVSNKASAPVLEMAASHGVPTLLIDRHSFYQTGDLAEKL' A
#
# COMPACT_ATOMS: atom_id res chain seq x y z
N MET A 1 25.78 -0.40 2.03
CA MET A 1 24.48 -0.97 2.45
C MET A 1 23.81 -1.54 1.22
N PRO A 2 23.29 -2.78 1.24
CA PRO A 2 22.53 -3.29 0.11
C PRO A 2 21.31 -2.39 -0.13
N LEU A 3 20.98 -2.16 -1.40
CA LEU A 3 19.85 -1.31 -1.79
C LEU A 3 18.55 -2.08 -1.55
N VAL A 4 17.68 -1.60 -0.67
CA VAL A 4 16.36 -2.21 -0.41
C VAL A 4 15.39 -1.75 -1.50
N LYS A 5 14.70 -2.69 -2.13
CA LYS A 5 13.65 -2.37 -3.12
C LYS A 5 12.34 -2.10 -2.39
N ARG A 6 11.85 -0.87 -2.48
CA ARG A 6 10.58 -0.46 -1.87
C ARG A 6 9.46 -0.59 -2.90
N ILE A 7 8.42 -1.34 -2.57
CA ILE A 7 7.26 -1.57 -3.45
C ILE A 7 5.97 -1.08 -2.82
N ALA A 8 5.07 -0.57 -3.66
CA ALA A 8 3.70 -0.21 -3.29
C ALA A 8 2.71 -1.17 -3.96
N LEU A 9 1.67 -1.58 -3.23
CA LEU A 9 0.64 -2.50 -3.73
C LEU A 9 -0.67 -1.76 -3.93
N PHE A 10 -1.25 -1.83 -5.12
CA PHE A 10 -2.55 -1.24 -5.43
C PHE A 10 -3.63 -2.33 -5.38
N ALA A 11 -4.67 -2.14 -4.56
CA ALA A 11 -5.74 -3.11 -4.38
C ALA A 11 -7.08 -2.47 -4.03
N SER A 12 -8.19 -3.02 -4.53
CA SER A 12 -9.56 -2.48 -4.35
C SER A 12 -10.54 -3.44 -3.68
N GLY A 13 -10.12 -4.68 -3.43
CA GLY A 13 -10.93 -5.77 -2.87
C GLY A 13 -10.49 -6.22 -1.48
N THR A 14 -10.68 -7.51 -1.18
CA THR A 14 -10.32 -8.12 0.12
C THR A 14 -8.81 -8.18 0.36
N GLY A 15 -8.00 -8.09 -0.68
CA GLY A 15 -6.54 -8.00 -0.54
C GLY A 15 -5.81 -9.33 -0.38
N SER A 16 -6.38 -10.46 -0.78
CA SER A 16 -5.72 -11.78 -0.65
C SER A 16 -4.33 -11.84 -1.30
N ASN A 17 -4.16 -11.23 -2.48
CA ASN A 17 -2.85 -11.12 -3.14
C ASN A 17 -1.91 -10.19 -2.37
N ALA A 18 -2.41 -9.03 -1.92
CA ALA A 18 -1.60 -8.09 -1.14
C ALA A 18 -1.09 -8.74 0.15
N ARG A 19 -1.95 -9.48 0.86
CA ARG A 19 -1.57 -10.25 2.05
C ARG A 19 -0.44 -11.22 1.75
N LYS A 20 -0.60 -12.08 0.73
CA LYS A 20 0.44 -13.06 0.38
C LYS A 20 1.77 -12.41 0.01
N ILE A 21 1.74 -11.25 -0.64
CA ILE A 21 2.96 -10.51 -1.01
C ILE A 21 3.62 -9.92 0.26
N ILE A 22 2.84 -9.34 1.17
CA ILE A 22 3.34 -8.83 2.46
C ILE A 22 3.97 -9.97 3.27
N GLU A 23 3.25 -11.09 3.43
CA GLU A 23 3.74 -12.27 4.14
C GLU A 23 5.00 -12.85 3.49
N TYR A 24 5.06 -12.90 2.15
CA TYR A 24 6.20 -13.44 1.42
C TYR A 24 7.49 -12.64 1.64
N PHE A 25 7.40 -11.30 1.64
CA PHE A 25 8.55 -10.42 1.87
C PHE A 25 8.78 -10.10 3.35
N GLN A 26 8.00 -10.67 4.27
CA GLN A 26 8.16 -10.43 5.69
C GLN A 26 9.51 -10.98 6.17
N GLY A 27 10.41 -10.09 6.57
CA GLY A 27 11.77 -10.43 7.00
C GLY A 27 12.79 -10.59 5.87
N ASP A 28 12.41 -10.33 4.62
CA ASP A 28 13.36 -10.23 3.51
C ASP A 28 14.09 -8.88 3.57
N PRO A 29 15.42 -8.83 3.79
CA PRO A 29 16.15 -7.56 3.88
C PRO A 29 16.34 -6.86 2.52
N SER A 30 15.96 -7.50 1.40
CA SER A 30 16.12 -6.97 0.05
C SER A 30 14.89 -6.25 -0.49
N VAL A 31 13.70 -6.48 0.10
CA VAL A 31 12.42 -5.91 -0.35
C VAL A 31 11.60 -5.43 0.84
N GLU A 32 11.01 -4.24 0.71
CA GLU A 32 10.07 -3.67 1.67
C GLU A 32 8.75 -3.39 0.97
N VAL A 33 7.64 -3.95 1.49
CA VAL A 33 6.30 -3.50 1.12
C VAL A 33 6.01 -2.21 1.89
N ALA A 34 6.28 -1.08 1.24
CA ALA A 34 6.29 0.24 1.89
C ALA A 34 4.91 0.89 1.96
N LEU A 35 3.96 0.48 1.09
CA LEU A 35 2.66 1.13 0.99
C LEU A 35 1.61 0.20 0.39
N VAL A 36 0.38 0.27 0.89
CA VAL A 36 -0.81 -0.27 0.23
C VAL A 36 -1.77 0.85 -0.13
N VAL A 37 -2.15 0.90 -1.40
CA VAL A 37 -2.99 1.95 -1.97
C VAL A 37 -4.33 1.37 -2.39
N SER A 38 -5.41 2.04 -2.03
CA SER A 38 -6.75 1.72 -2.52
C SER A 38 -7.47 2.96 -3.02
N ASN A 39 -8.35 2.77 -4.01
CA ASN A 39 -9.29 3.79 -4.44
C ASN A 39 -10.69 3.64 -3.83
N LYS A 40 -10.85 2.71 -2.87
CA LYS A 40 -12.11 2.43 -2.20
C LYS A 40 -11.89 2.48 -0.69
N ALA A 41 -12.52 3.45 -0.02
CA ALA A 41 -12.39 3.65 1.43
C ALA A 41 -12.81 2.41 2.24
N SER A 42 -13.80 1.68 1.74
CA SER A 42 -14.32 0.46 2.34
C SER A 42 -13.61 -0.81 1.88
N ALA A 43 -12.45 -0.72 1.22
CA ALA A 43 -11.70 -1.89 0.80
C ALA A 43 -11.06 -2.59 2.02
N PRO A 44 -11.39 -3.87 2.30
CA PRO A 44 -10.83 -4.58 3.46
C PRO A 44 -9.30 -4.71 3.44
N VAL A 45 -8.69 -4.56 2.25
CA VAL A 45 -7.23 -4.55 2.10
C VAL A 45 -6.53 -3.44 2.90
N LEU A 46 -7.18 -2.31 3.14
CA LEU A 46 -6.59 -1.20 3.92
C LEU A 46 -6.41 -1.58 5.39
N GLU A 47 -7.46 -2.11 6.02
CA GLU A 47 -7.39 -2.60 7.39
C GLU A 47 -6.42 -3.78 7.51
N MET A 48 -6.42 -4.69 6.54
CA MET A 48 -5.49 -5.82 6.48
C MET A 48 -4.03 -5.37 6.40
N ALA A 49 -3.71 -4.37 5.57
CA ALA A 49 -2.36 -3.85 5.45
C ALA A 49 -1.91 -3.14 6.74
N ALA A 50 -2.79 -2.33 7.33
CA ALA A 50 -2.53 -1.67 8.61
C ALA A 50 -2.27 -2.68 9.75
N SER A 51 -2.99 -3.81 9.78
CA SER A 51 -2.76 -4.86 10.79
C SER A 51 -1.42 -5.60 10.62
N HIS A 52 -0.80 -5.51 9.44
CA HIS A 52 0.55 -6.01 9.18
C HIS A 52 1.63 -4.92 9.33
N GLY A 53 1.26 -3.73 9.85
CA GLY A 53 2.17 -2.61 10.03
C GLY A 53 2.58 -1.92 8.73
N VAL A 54 1.88 -2.18 7.63
CA VAL A 54 2.15 -1.55 6.33
C VAL A 54 1.33 -0.26 6.20
N PRO A 55 1.96 0.89 5.91
CA PRO A 55 1.25 2.14 5.66
C PRO A 55 0.19 2.01 4.56
N THR A 56 -0.89 2.78 4.68
CA THR A 56 -1.97 2.77 3.69
C THR A 56 -2.29 4.17 3.16
N LEU A 57 -2.72 4.21 1.90
CA LEU A 57 -3.16 5.44 1.23
C LEU A 57 -4.49 5.19 0.52
N LEU A 58 -5.50 5.96 0.89
CA LEU A 58 -6.75 6.07 0.14
C LEU A 58 -6.61 7.18 -0.91
N ILE A 59 -6.80 6.84 -2.17
CA ILE A 59 -6.83 7.79 -3.28
C ILE A 59 -8.26 7.84 -3.81
N ASP A 60 -9.01 8.87 -3.46
CA ASP A 60 -10.32 9.08 -4.07
C ASP A 60 -10.18 9.91 -5.36
N ARG A 61 -11.11 9.74 -6.31
CA ARG A 61 -11.07 10.49 -7.58
C ARG A 61 -11.17 12.01 -7.36
N HIS A 62 -11.82 12.45 -6.29
CA HIS A 62 -11.97 13.85 -5.96
C HIS A 62 -10.63 14.45 -5.51
N SER A 63 -9.88 13.75 -4.65
CA SER A 63 -8.53 14.12 -4.22
C SER A 63 -7.49 13.99 -5.33
N PHE A 64 -7.72 13.14 -6.33
CA PHE A 64 -6.86 13.03 -7.51
C PHE A 64 -6.95 14.24 -8.47
N TYR A 65 -8.14 14.82 -8.66
CA TYR A 65 -8.35 15.91 -9.62
C TYR A 65 -8.27 17.31 -9.02
N GLN A 66 -8.42 17.47 -7.70
CA GLN A 66 -8.52 18.80 -7.08
C GLN A 66 -7.22 19.34 -6.48
N THR A 67 -6.16 18.53 -6.35
CA THR A 67 -4.97 18.93 -5.62
C THR A 67 -3.70 18.28 -6.15
N GLY A 68 -2.62 19.07 -6.30
CA GLY A 68 -1.25 18.55 -6.47
C GLY A 68 -0.74 17.74 -5.27
N ASP A 69 -1.47 17.75 -4.16
CA ASP A 69 -1.19 17.06 -2.88
C ASP A 69 -0.88 15.57 -2.99
N LEU A 70 -1.31 14.88 -4.04
CA LEU A 70 -1.06 13.45 -4.15
C LEU A 70 0.44 13.15 -4.35
N ALA A 71 1.15 14.03 -5.06
CA ALA A 71 2.59 13.90 -5.24
C ALA A 71 3.36 14.12 -3.92
N GLU A 72 2.83 14.92 -3.00
CA GLU A 72 3.45 15.18 -1.69
C GLU A 72 3.20 14.04 -0.69
N LYS A 73 2.20 13.19 -0.93
CA LYS A 73 1.84 12.05 -0.06
C LYS A 73 2.57 10.75 -0.41
N LEU A 74 3.34 10.72 -1.50
CA LEU A 74 4.10 9.56 -2.00
C LEU A 74 5.60 9.77 -1.78
#